data_AF-A0A9W8Z6D6-F1
#
_entry.id   AF-A0A9W8Z6D6-F1
#
_cell.length_a   1.000
_cell.length_b   1.000
_cell.length_c   1.000
_cell.angle_alpha   90.00
_cell.angle_beta   90.00
_cell.angle_gamma   90.00
#
_symmetry.space_group_name_H-M   'P 1'
#
loop_
_entity.id
_entity.type
_entity.pdbx_description
1 polymer ?
#
loop_
_entity_poly.entity_id
_entity_poly.type
_entity_poly.pdbx_seq_one_letter_code
_entity_poly.pdbx_strand_id
1 'polypeptide(L)'
;MSYEDRREQPGGGYGEEGRYEGERMQHRIPHDDSNEEDFHQRAAEHASRNAGGSGGADFFSGILGNFMGNKSQLASQDVNEEEAVAHHKKYFGGEDDGSEADAPSMGNAAAMQAMKMFTGGGSSSGSGSTQSEFIGLAMSEASKLFEQQSSAGKVSSGASKESAVQQAGEMALKMYMKSQAQSSGGLMGLAAKFM
;
A
#
# COMPACT_ATOMS: atom_id res chain seq x y z
N MET A 1 50.10 64.06 36.09
CA MET A 1 49.62 65.31 35.46
C MET A 1 49.18 64.97 34.04
N SER A 2 48.20 65.72 33.51
CA SER A 2 47.77 65.78 32.10
C SER A 2 46.98 64.62 31.47
N TYR A 3 46.02 65.02 30.63
CA TYR A 3 45.29 64.28 29.58
C TYR A 3 45.93 64.64 28.20
N GLU A 4 45.45 64.40 26.97
CA GLU A 4 44.23 63.89 26.29
C GLU A 4 44.72 63.13 25.00
N ASP A 5 43.98 62.47 24.11
CA ASP A 5 42.60 61.94 23.95
C ASP A 5 42.73 60.71 23.01
N ARG A 6 41.86 59.70 23.15
CA ARG A 6 41.34 59.00 21.96
C ARG A 6 40.00 58.27 22.16
N ARG A 7 38.89 59.00 21.99
CA ARG A 7 37.60 58.57 21.39
C ARG A 7 37.18 57.09 21.50
N GLU A 8 36.07 56.85 22.18
CA GLU A 8 35.05 55.89 21.70
C GLU A 8 33.63 56.40 22.04
N GLN A 9 32.60 55.83 21.40
CA GLN A 9 31.26 56.44 21.27
C GLN A 9 30.19 55.86 22.23
N PRO A 10 29.03 56.52 22.40
CA PRO A 10 28.20 56.36 23.61
C PRO A 10 27.04 55.37 23.48
N GLY A 11 26.54 54.93 24.65
CA GLY A 11 25.20 54.34 24.82
C GLY A 11 25.04 52.88 24.34
N GLY A 12 24.61 51.91 25.13
CA GLY A 12 23.92 51.98 26.42
C GLY A 12 22.40 51.97 26.22
N GLY A 13 21.82 50.77 26.14
CA GLY A 13 20.39 50.57 25.90
C GLY A 13 20.05 49.12 25.53
N TYR A 14 19.97 48.24 26.52
CA TYR A 14 19.30 46.95 26.36
C TYR A 14 17.79 47.18 26.47
N GLY A 15 17.05 46.83 25.41
CA GLY A 15 15.60 47.00 25.32
C GLY A 15 14.96 45.72 24.78
N GLU A 16 14.08 45.12 25.57
CA GLU A 16 13.25 43.97 25.19
C GLU A 16 11.97 44.47 24.48
N GLU A 17 11.01 43.57 24.23
CA GLU A 17 9.62 43.88 23.86
C GLU A 17 9.37 44.45 22.45
N GLY A 18 9.57 43.61 21.42
CA GLY A 18 8.91 43.74 20.13
C GLY A 18 7.98 42.56 19.86
N ARG A 19 6.66 42.71 20.07
CA ARG A 19 5.67 41.63 19.86
C ARG A 19 4.55 42.00 18.89
N TYR A 20 4.15 41.01 18.09
CA TYR A 20 2.92 40.84 17.28
C TYR A 20 2.29 42.06 16.55
N GLU A 21 2.37 42.02 15.21
CA GLU A 21 1.24 41.91 14.26
C GLU A 21 1.86 41.75 12.84
N GLY A 22 1.33 40.98 11.88
CA GLY A 22 0.12 40.15 11.84
C GLY A 22 0.07 39.36 10.53
N GLU A 23 1.06 38.48 10.30
CA GLU A 23 1.21 37.74 9.04
C GLU A 23 0.13 36.66 8.84
N ARG A 24 -0.47 36.63 7.65
CA ARG A 24 -1.63 35.80 7.33
C ARG A 24 -1.21 34.36 6.96
N MET A 25 -0.71 33.62 7.94
CA MET A 25 -0.51 32.17 7.81
C MET A 25 -1.84 31.46 7.56
N GLN A 26 -2.13 31.20 6.28
CA GLN A 26 -3.23 30.34 5.86
C GLN A 26 -3.04 28.97 6.51
N HIS A 27 -3.83 28.67 7.54
CA HIS A 27 -3.89 27.34 8.16
C HIS A 27 -4.52 26.34 7.18
N ARG A 28 -3.71 25.90 6.21
CA ARG A 28 -4.01 24.73 5.40
C ARG A 28 -3.77 23.53 6.30
N ILE A 29 -4.87 22.91 6.72
CA ILE A 29 -4.87 21.67 7.51
C ILE A 29 -3.96 20.66 6.79
N PRO A 30 -2.99 20.02 7.47
CA PRO A 30 -2.27 18.90 6.86
C PRO A 30 -3.27 17.79 6.56
N HIS A 31 -3.60 17.61 5.28
CA HIS A 31 -4.21 16.37 4.80
C HIS A 31 -3.15 15.26 4.83
N ASP A 32 -3.61 14.03 4.97
CA ASP A 32 -2.77 12.83 5.12
C ASP A 32 -2.20 12.31 3.78
N ASP A 33 -2.35 13.10 2.70
CA ASP A 33 -2.04 12.71 1.31
C ASP A 33 -0.60 12.20 1.14
N SER A 34 0.35 12.76 1.90
CA SER A 34 1.78 12.36 1.85
C SER A 34 2.05 10.92 2.27
N ASN A 35 1.12 10.26 2.99
CA ASN A 35 1.23 8.83 3.31
C ASN A 35 0.66 7.94 2.19
N GLU A 36 -0.40 8.39 1.50
CA GLU A 36 -1.03 7.62 0.41
C GLU A 36 -0.19 7.71 -0.89
N GLU A 37 0.39 8.88 -1.22
CA GLU A 37 1.30 9.02 -2.37
C GLU A 37 2.56 8.13 -2.25
N ASP A 38 3.18 8.11 -1.07
CA ASP A 38 4.35 7.28 -0.76
C ASP A 38 3.99 5.79 -0.78
N PHE A 39 2.81 5.41 -0.26
CA PHE A 39 2.29 4.05 -0.39
C PHE A 39 2.10 3.64 -1.85
N HIS A 40 1.47 4.49 -2.69
CA HIS A 40 1.23 4.22 -4.11
C HIS A 40 2.54 3.98 -4.87
N GLN A 41 3.53 4.86 -4.69
CA GLN A 41 4.84 4.75 -5.33
C GLN A 41 5.54 3.45 -4.92
N ARG A 42 5.59 3.14 -3.62
CA ARG A 42 6.20 1.91 -3.11
C ARG A 42 5.49 0.65 -3.62
N ALA A 43 4.16 0.61 -3.60
CA ALA A 43 3.41 -0.55 -4.08
C ALA A 43 3.62 -0.79 -5.59
N ALA A 44 3.66 0.29 -6.39
CA ALA A 44 3.97 0.22 -7.82
C ALA A 44 5.42 -0.24 -8.09
N GLU A 45 6.38 0.24 -7.30
CA GLU A 45 7.78 -0.21 -7.38
C GLU A 45 7.94 -1.69 -6.97
N HIS A 46 7.36 -2.11 -5.85
CA HIS A 46 7.36 -3.51 -5.42
C HIS A 46 6.71 -4.41 -6.48
N ALA A 47 5.62 -3.96 -7.12
CA ALA A 47 5.00 -4.68 -8.21
C ALA A 47 5.91 -4.80 -9.44
N SER A 48 6.49 -3.69 -9.91
CA SER A 48 7.36 -3.70 -11.10
C SER A 48 8.64 -4.52 -10.88
N ARG A 49 9.30 -4.37 -9.73
CA ARG A 49 10.49 -5.15 -9.35
C ARG A 49 10.23 -6.65 -9.32
N ASN A 50 9.06 -7.08 -8.82
CA ASN A 50 8.70 -8.50 -8.76
C ASN A 50 8.10 -9.03 -10.08
N ALA A 51 7.49 -8.17 -10.91
CA ALA A 51 6.90 -8.57 -12.20
C ALA A 51 7.95 -8.89 -13.26
N GLY A 52 9.16 -8.32 -13.16
CA GLY A 52 10.28 -8.57 -14.06
C GLY A 52 10.08 -7.97 -15.45
N GLY A 53 9.24 -8.61 -16.28
CA GLY A 53 8.78 -8.09 -17.57
C GLY A 53 7.27 -7.83 -17.64
N SER A 54 6.48 -8.43 -16.74
CA SER A 54 5.02 -8.50 -16.90
C SER A 54 4.26 -7.21 -16.58
N GLY A 55 4.95 -6.14 -16.14
CA GLY A 55 4.36 -4.83 -15.86
C GLY A 55 5.38 -3.78 -15.37
N GLY A 56 5.16 -2.52 -15.74
CA GLY A 56 5.97 -1.37 -15.30
C GLY A 56 5.35 -0.62 -14.11
N ALA A 57 6.14 0.21 -13.43
CA ALA A 57 5.66 0.98 -12.27
C ALA A 57 4.47 1.88 -12.61
N ASP A 58 4.47 2.56 -13.76
CA ASP A 58 3.37 3.44 -14.20
C ASP A 58 2.04 2.68 -14.38
N PHE A 59 2.11 1.45 -14.91
CA PHE A 59 0.96 0.56 -15.07
C PHE A 59 0.36 0.15 -13.72
N PHE A 60 1.20 -0.28 -12.78
CA PHE A 60 0.74 -0.64 -11.44
C PHE A 60 0.25 0.59 -10.65
N SER A 61 0.90 1.75 -10.79
CA SER A 61 0.48 3.02 -10.18
C SER A 61 -0.90 3.48 -10.67
N GLY A 62 -1.14 3.40 -11.98
CA GLY A 62 -2.46 3.69 -12.56
C GLY A 62 -3.56 2.78 -12.02
N ILE A 63 -3.29 1.48 -11.86
CA ILE A 63 -4.25 0.53 -11.29
C ILE A 63 -4.49 0.81 -9.78
N LEU A 64 -3.45 1.09 -9.00
CA LEU A 64 -3.58 1.53 -7.61
C LEU A 64 -4.47 2.78 -7.49
N GLY A 65 -4.28 3.75 -8.40
CA GLY A 65 -5.12 4.94 -8.52
C GLY A 65 -6.63 4.64 -8.63
N ASN A 66 -6.99 3.59 -9.36
CA ASN A 66 -8.40 3.25 -9.61
C ASN A 66 -9.13 2.71 -8.37
N PHE A 67 -8.46 1.94 -7.49
CA PHE A 67 -9.12 1.29 -6.35
C PHE A 67 -8.83 1.92 -4.99
N MET A 68 -7.73 2.66 -4.79
CA MET A 68 -7.42 3.22 -3.46
C MET A 68 -8.43 4.27 -3.00
N GLY A 69 -9.01 5.05 -3.93
CA GLY A 69 -10.11 5.98 -3.60
C GLY A 69 -11.36 5.29 -3.03
N ASN A 70 -11.50 3.97 -3.21
CA ASN A 70 -12.60 3.15 -2.71
C ASN A 70 -12.20 2.27 -1.50
N LYS A 71 -10.98 2.42 -0.95
CA LYS A 71 -10.37 1.65 0.15
C LYS A 71 -11.30 1.41 1.35
N SER A 72 -12.08 2.41 1.77
CA SER A 72 -13.06 2.27 2.86
C SER A 72 -14.24 1.33 2.51
N GLN A 73 -14.70 1.35 1.26
CA GLN A 73 -15.75 0.45 0.76
C GLN A 73 -15.19 -0.95 0.49
N LEU A 74 -13.92 -1.08 0.10
CA LEU A 74 -13.23 -2.37 -0.01
C LEU A 74 -13.07 -3.03 1.36
N ALA A 75 -12.59 -2.28 2.37
CA ALA A 75 -12.42 -2.75 3.74
C ALA A 75 -13.71 -3.22 4.43
N SER A 76 -14.87 -2.80 3.89
CA SER A 76 -16.20 -3.16 4.39
C SER A 76 -16.83 -4.34 3.64
N GLN A 77 -16.12 -4.93 2.66
CA GLN A 77 -16.55 -6.13 1.94
C GLN A 77 -15.87 -7.37 2.52
N ASP A 78 -16.63 -8.44 2.71
CA ASP A 78 -16.06 -9.75 3.01
C ASP A 78 -15.14 -10.25 1.90
N VAL A 79 -14.09 -10.95 2.31
CA VAL A 79 -13.17 -11.68 1.44
C VAL A 79 -13.65 -13.12 1.38
N ASN A 80 -13.82 -13.68 0.18
CA ASN A 80 -14.09 -15.11 0.03
C ASN A 80 -12.76 -15.89 0.05
N GLU A 81 -12.25 -16.17 1.25
CA GLU A 81 -11.00 -16.91 1.41
C GLU A 81 -11.07 -18.36 0.87
N GLU A 82 -12.26 -18.98 0.89
CA GLU A 82 -12.46 -20.36 0.41
C GLU A 82 -12.27 -20.45 -1.11
N GLU A 83 -12.88 -19.52 -1.84
CA GLU A 83 -12.71 -19.33 -3.28
C GLU A 83 -11.26 -18.92 -3.63
N ALA A 84 -10.63 -18.07 -2.82
CA ALA A 84 -9.24 -17.69 -3.02
C ALA A 84 -8.28 -18.90 -2.91
N VAL A 85 -8.50 -19.78 -1.93
CA VAL A 85 -7.76 -21.05 -1.78
C VAL A 85 -8.04 -21.99 -2.95
N ALA A 86 -9.27 -22.08 -3.44
CA ALA A 86 -9.61 -22.90 -4.60
C ALA A 86 -8.91 -22.42 -5.88
N HIS A 87 -8.92 -21.12 -6.15
CA HIS A 87 -8.24 -20.55 -7.31
C HIS A 87 -6.71 -20.62 -7.19
N HIS A 88 -6.15 -20.44 -5.98
CA HIS A 88 -4.71 -20.66 -5.74
C HIS A 88 -4.29 -22.09 -6.10
N LYS A 89 -5.08 -23.09 -5.72
CA LYS A 89 -4.86 -24.49 -6.09
C LYS A 89 -4.95 -24.75 -7.59
N LYS A 90 -5.97 -24.20 -8.27
CA LYS A 90 -6.11 -24.31 -9.74
C LYS A 90 -4.84 -23.84 -10.46
N TYR A 91 -4.37 -22.63 -10.16
CA TYR A 91 -3.29 -22.00 -10.93
C TYR A 91 -1.87 -22.30 -10.41
N PHE A 92 -1.67 -22.48 -9.10
CA PHE A 92 -0.35 -22.70 -8.47
C PHE A 92 -0.19 -24.06 -7.79
N GLY A 93 -1.28 -24.81 -7.58
CA GLY A 93 -1.26 -26.20 -7.07
C GLY A 93 -1.19 -27.26 -8.17
N GLY A 94 -1.50 -26.90 -9.42
CA GLY A 94 -1.55 -27.82 -10.56
C GLY A 94 -2.91 -28.52 -10.74
N GLU A 95 -3.95 -28.10 -10.01
CA GLU A 95 -5.32 -28.60 -10.15
C GLU A 95 -6.06 -27.88 -11.30
N ASP A 96 -5.40 -27.73 -12.45
CA ASP A 96 -5.92 -27.06 -13.66
C ASP A 96 -6.92 -27.96 -14.38
N ASP A 97 -8.21 -27.68 -14.19
CA ASP A 97 -9.34 -28.36 -14.82
C ASP A 97 -9.52 -27.99 -16.30
N GLY A 98 -8.75 -27.02 -16.80
CA GLY A 98 -8.81 -26.54 -18.19
C GLY A 98 -9.94 -25.54 -18.48
N SER A 99 -10.71 -25.11 -17.48
CA SER A 99 -11.65 -24.00 -17.63
C SER A 99 -10.92 -22.66 -17.79
N GLU A 100 -11.56 -21.71 -18.47
CA GLU A 100 -11.00 -20.38 -18.74
C GLU A 100 -10.55 -19.66 -17.45
N ALA A 101 -9.58 -18.76 -17.60
CA ALA A 101 -9.07 -17.90 -16.55
C ALA A 101 -9.73 -16.52 -16.64
N ASP A 102 -10.66 -16.26 -15.72
CA ASP A 102 -11.26 -14.95 -15.48
C ASP A 102 -10.39 -14.07 -14.56
N ALA A 103 -10.65 -12.76 -14.56
CA ALA A 103 -9.88 -11.80 -13.79
C ALA A 103 -10.01 -11.95 -12.26
N PRO A 104 -11.22 -12.14 -11.67
CA PRO A 104 -11.37 -12.50 -10.26
C PRO A 104 -10.57 -13.74 -9.84
N SER A 105 -10.64 -14.86 -10.58
CA SER A 105 -9.94 -16.08 -10.18
C SER A 105 -8.43 -15.96 -10.26
N MET A 106 -7.90 -15.33 -11.32
CA MET A 106 -6.47 -15.00 -11.40
C MET A 106 -6.03 -14.04 -10.30
N GLY A 107 -6.84 -13.01 -10.00
CA GLY A 107 -6.54 -12.03 -8.96
C GLY A 107 -6.49 -12.64 -7.57
N ASN A 108 -7.50 -13.45 -7.23
CA ASN A 108 -7.59 -14.12 -5.93
C ASN A 108 -6.44 -15.11 -5.72
N ALA A 109 -6.10 -15.89 -6.76
CA ALA A 109 -4.97 -16.82 -6.71
C ALA A 109 -3.62 -16.10 -6.54
N ALA A 110 -3.43 -14.98 -7.23
CA ALA A 110 -2.21 -14.17 -7.12
C ALA A 110 -2.07 -13.52 -5.73
N ALA A 111 -3.15 -13.04 -5.13
CA ALA A 111 -3.14 -12.52 -3.76
C ALA A 111 -2.75 -13.61 -2.74
N MET A 112 -3.28 -14.84 -2.90
CA MET A 112 -2.91 -15.99 -2.06
C MET A 112 -1.46 -16.43 -2.25
N GLN A 113 -0.96 -16.43 -3.49
CA GLN A 113 0.44 -16.75 -3.80
C GLN A 113 1.39 -15.68 -3.22
N ALA A 114 1.04 -14.41 -3.33
CA ALA A 114 1.75 -13.32 -2.68
C ALA A 114 1.72 -13.43 -1.16
N MET A 115 0.59 -13.83 -0.55
CA MET A 115 0.50 -14.05 0.89
C MET A 115 1.42 -15.19 1.35
N LYS A 116 1.50 -16.29 0.57
CA LYS A 116 2.42 -17.41 0.81
C LYS A 116 3.88 -16.96 0.72
N MET A 117 4.24 -16.12 -0.25
CA MET A 117 5.61 -15.57 -0.36
C MET A 117 5.93 -14.57 0.76
N PHE A 118 5.01 -13.66 1.07
CA PHE A 118 5.14 -12.65 2.12
C PHE A 118 5.31 -13.28 3.51
N THR A 119 4.48 -14.28 3.85
CA THR A 119 4.57 -15.01 5.12
C THR A 119 5.75 -15.98 5.17
N GLY A 120 6.06 -16.66 4.06
CA GLY A 120 7.19 -17.60 3.97
C GLY A 120 8.57 -16.92 3.91
N GLY A 121 8.63 -15.65 3.48
CA GLY A 121 9.87 -14.89 3.31
C GLY A 121 10.43 -14.25 4.59
N GLY A 122 9.70 -14.31 5.72
CA GLY A 122 10.13 -13.71 6.98
C GLY A 122 10.15 -12.17 7.00
N SER A 123 9.26 -11.52 6.24
CA SER A 123 9.19 -10.05 6.15
C SER A 123 9.05 -9.42 7.54
N SER A 124 10.03 -8.60 7.91
CA SER A 124 10.27 -8.20 9.30
C SER A 124 9.69 -6.82 9.61
N SER A 125 8.55 -6.81 10.32
CA SER A 125 8.03 -5.73 11.18
C SER A 125 8.34 -4.27 10.78
N GLY A 126 7.81 -3.82 9.63
CA GLY A 126 7.81 -2.40 9.24
C GLY A 126 6.42 -1.93 8.81
N SER A 127 5.72 -1.20 9.70
CA SER A 127 4.26 -1.00 9.65
C SER A 127 3.68 -0.55 8.30
N GLY A 128 4.34 0.37 7.58
CA GLY A 128 3.90 0.83 6.25
C GLY A 128 4.51 0.07 5.08
N SER A 129 5.72 -0.49 5.24
CA SER A 129 6.44 -1.17 4.16
C SER A 129 5.77 -2.49 3.76
N THR A 130 5.26 -3.22 4.76
CA THR A 130 4.64 -4.54 4.57
C THR A 130 3.36 -4.49 3.76
N GLN A 131 2.57 -3.42 3.87
CA GLN A 131 1.34 -3.25 3.09
C GLN A 131 1.66 -3.05 1.61
N SER A 132 2.57 -2.13 1.29
CA SER A 132 2.96 -1.82 -0.09
C SER A 132 3.71 -2.99 -0.74
N GLU A 133 4.51 -3.71 0.04
CA GLU A 133 5.18 -4.93 -0.39
C GLU A 133 4.17 -6.02 -0.75
N PHE A 134 3.23 -6.35 0.13
CA PHE A 134 2.26 -7.41 -0.11
C PHE A 134 1.32 -7.11 -1.28
N ILE A 135 0.77 -5.89 -1.35
CA ILE A 135 -0.11 -5.49 -2.45
C ILE A 135 0.66 -5.45 -3.78
N GLY A 136 1.87 -4.88 -3.79
CA GLY A 136 2.72 -4.88 -4.99
C GLY A 136 3.07 -6.30 -5.45
N LEU A 137 3.38 -7.20 -4.51
CA LEU A 137 3.66 -8.61 -4.80
C LEU A 137 2.44 -9.32 -5.42
N ALA A 138 1.24 -9.11 -4.87
CA ALA A 138 -0.01 -9.65 -5.41
C ALA A 138 -0.29 -9.15 -6.83
N MET A 139 -0.15 -7.84 -7.05
CA MET A 139 -0.25 -7.23 -8.38
C MET A 139 0.77 -7.81 -9.37
N SER A 140 2.01 -8.09 -8.92
CA SER A 140 3.05 -8.67 -9.77
C SER A 140 2.76 -10.12 -10.18
N GLU A 141 2.27 -10.95 -9.25
CA GLU A 141 1.90 -12.35 -9.53
C GLU A 141 0.68 -12.41 -10.45
N ALA A 142 -0.29 -11.51 -10.30
CA ALA A 142 -1.45 -11.42 -11.19
C ALA A 142 -1.04 -11.05 -12.61
N SER A 143 -0.08 -10.13 -12.76
CA SER A 143 0.45 -9.73 -14.06
C SER A 143 1.15 -10.89 -14.78
N LYS A 144 1.94 -11.69 -14.05
CA LYS A 144 2.58 -12.92 -14.58
C LYS A 144 1.56 -13.99 -14.92
N LEU A 145 0.63 -14.27 -14.02
CA LEU A 145 -0.40 -15.30 -14.20
C LEU A 145 -1.30 -14.97 -15.39
N PHE A 146 -1.67 -13.69 -15.56
CA PHE A 146 -2.38 -13.25 -16.76
C PHE A 146 -1.57 -13.51 -18.04
N GLU A 147 -0.28 -13.16 -18.07
CA GLU A 147 0.57 -13.43 -19.25
C GLU A 147 0.73 -14.93 -19.53
N GLN A 148 0.85 -15.75 -18.48
CA GLN A 148 0.92 -17.21 -18.59
C GLN A 148 -0.37 -17.78 -19.19
N GLN A 149 -1.54 -17.41 -18.66
CA GLN A 149 -2.83 -17.88 -19.17
C GLN A 149 -3.13 -17.31 -20.57
N SER A 150 -2.74 -16.05 -20.84
CA SER A 150 -2.92 -15.41 -22.15
C SER A 150 -2.05 -16.07 -23.22
N SER A 151 -0.80 -16.43 -22.87
CA SER A 151 0.10 -17.17 -23.76
C SER A 151 -0.36 -18.62 -24.00
N ALA A 152 -1.08 -19.20 -23.04
CA ALA A 152 -1.72 -20.50 -23.17
C ALA A 152 -3.08 -20.47 -23.90
N GLY A 153 -3.59 -19.28 -24.27
CA GLY A 153 -4.91 -19.12 -24.89
C GLY A 153 -6.09 -19.43 -23.96
N LYS A 154 -5.88 -19.34 -22.64
CA LYS A 154 -6.85 -19.72 -21.60
C LYS A 154 -7.58 -18.54 -20.94
N VAL A 155 -7.17 -17.29 -21.19
CA VAL A 155 -7.84 -16.11 -20.62
C VAL A 155 -9.25 -15.99 -21.17
N SER A 156 -10.23 -15.79 -20.29
CA SER A 156 -11.63 -15.65 -20.68
C SER A 156 -11.87 -14.37 -21.46
N SER A 157 -12.85 -14.37 -22.37
CA SER A 157 -13.12 -13.29 -23.33
C SER A 157 -13.38 -11.91 -22.71
N GLY A 158 -13.74 -11.84 -21.42
CA GLY A 158 -13.95 -10.59 -20.67
C GLY A 158 -12.82 -10.19 -19.72
N ALA A 159 -11.73 -10.96 -19.63
CA ALA A 159 -10.66 -10.73 -18.67
C ALA A 159 -9.46 -10.01 -19.31
N SER A 160 -8.96 -8.97 -18.64
CA SER A 160 -7.78 -8.19 -19.03
C SER A 160 -6.70 -8.21 -17.94
N LYS A 161 -5.45 -7.90 -18.30
CA LYS A 161 -4.33 -7.84 -17.34
C LYS A 161 -4.64 -6.83 -16.23
N GLU A 162 -5.12 -5.65 -16.62
CA GLU A 162 -5.55 -4.56 -15.74
C GLU A 162 -6.56 -5.06 -14.71
N SER A 163 -7.60 -5.77 -15.16
CA SER A 163 -8.64 -6.30 -14.27
C SER A 163 -8.13 -7.39 -13.32
N ALA A 164 -7.27 -8.31 -13.77
CA ALA A 164 -6.69 -9.36 -12.92
C ALA A 164 -5.73 -8.77 -11.85
N VAL A 165 -4.90 -7.80 -12.27
CA VAL A 165 -3.97 -7.06 -11.41
C VAL A 165 -4.72 -6.18 -10.40
N GLN A 166 -5.82 -5.54 -10.81
CA GLN A 166 -6.71 -4.82 -9.91
C GLN A 166 -7.30 -5.76 -8.85
N GLN A 167 -7.93 -6.87 -9.25
CA GLN A 167 -8.55 -7.82 -8.32
C GLN A 167 -7.55 -8.38 -7.29
N ALA A 168 -6.31 -8.66 -7.70
CA ALA A 168 -5.25 -9.06 -6.77
C ALA A 168 -4.87 -7.95 -5.77
N GLY A 169 -4.74 -6.70 -6.25
CA GLY A 169 -4.48 -5.54 -5.39
C GLY A 169 -5.61 -5.27 -4.40
N GLU A 170 -6.87 -5.39 -4.85
CA GLU A 170 -8.05 -5.27 -4.00
C GLU A 170 -8.13 -6.38 -2.95
N MET A 171 -7.95 -7.66 -3.33
CA MET A 171 -7.96 -8.75 -2.36
C MET A 171 -6.81 -8.64 -1.35
N ALA A 172 -5.59 -8.33 -1.80
CA ALA A 172 -4.46 -8.13 -0.90
C ALA A 172 -4.69 -6.98 0.10
N LEU A 173 -5.26 -5.86 -0.36
CA LEU A 173 -5.66 -4.74 0.50
C LEU A 173 -6.73 -5.17 1.52
N LYS A 174 -7.79 -5.85 1.08
CA LYS A 174 -8.86 -6.37 1.96
C LYS A 174 -8.32 -7.32 3.02
N MET A 175 -7.49 -8.30 2.63
CA MET A 175 -6.89 -9.27 3.55
C MET A 175 -5.93 -8.62 4.55
N TYR A 176 -5.14 -7.63 4.12
CA TYR A 176 -4.26 -6.87 5.02
C TYR A 176 -5.06 -6.06 6.05
N MET A 177 -6.13 -5.36 5.61
CA MET A 177 -6.99 -4.59 6.51
C MET A 177 -7.77 -5.48 7.48
N LYS A 178 -8.29 -6.64 7.02
CA LYS A 178 -8.90 -7.68 7.86
C LYS A 178 -7.91 -8.23 8.90
N SER A 179 -6.64 -8.42 8.52
CA SER A 179 -5.55 -8.84 9.42
C SER A 179 -5.26 -7.79 10.51
N GLN A 180 -5.13 -6.51 10.15
CA GLN A 180 -4.98 -5.43 11.13
C GLN A 180 -6.16 -5.35 12.10
N ALA A 181 -7.40 -5.36 11.60
CA ALA A 181 -8.60 -5.26 12.43
C ALA A 181 -8.69 -6.40 13.46
N GLN A 182 -8.39 -7.64 13.03
CA GLN A 182 -8.38 -8.82 13.90
C GLN A 182 -7.22 -8.78 14.92
N SER A 183 -6.07 -8.21 14.55
CA SER A 183 -4.95 -7.98 15.46
C SER A 183 -5.26 -6.95 16.55
N SER A 184 -5.87 -5.81 16.15
CA SER A 184 -6.17 -4.69 17.07
C SER A 184 -7.26 -5.02 18.10
N GLY A 185 -8.20 -5.93 17.80
CA GLY A 185 -9.29 -6.30 18.70
C GLY A 185 -8.98 -7.41 19.72
N GLY A 186 -7.90 -8.17 19.53
CA GLY A 186 -7.81 -9.53 20.07
C GLY A 186 -7.48 -9.70 21.57
N LEU A 187 -6.68 -8.81 22.16
CA LEU A 187 -6.09 -9.07 23.50
C LEU A 187 -6.26 -7.95 24.54
N MET A 188 -6.23 -6.67 24.16
CA MET A 188 -6.40 -5.57 25.13
C MET A 188 -7.82 -5.45 25.69
N GLY A 189 -8.85 -5.88 24.93
CA GLY A 189 -10.26 -5.79 25.35
C GLY A 189 -10.64 -6.64 26.56
N LEU A 190 -9.84 -7.66 26.91
CA LEU A 190 -10.06 -8.50 28.09
C LEU A 190 -9.33 -8.00 29.35
N ALA A 191 -8.20 -7.32 29.19
CA ALA A 191 -7.48 -6.71 30.30
C ALA A 191 -8.31 -5.59 30.97
N ALA A 192 -9.04 -4.82 30.16
CA ALA A 192 -9.91 -3.73 30.61
C ALA A 192 -11.25 -4.18 31.26
N LYS A 193 -11.43 -5.49 31.55
CA LYS A 193 -12.66 -6.04 32.16
C LYS A 193 -12.45 -6.68 33.54
N PHE A 194 -11.28 -6.47 34.14
CA PHE A 194 -10.94 -6.90 35.51
C PHE A 194 -10.31 -5.75 36.33
N MET A 195 -10.76 -4.52 36.08
CA MET A 195 -10.44 -3.30 36.84
C MET A 195 -11.73 -2.50 37.07
#